data_AF-A0A2V8WNM3-F1
#
_entry.id   AF-A0A2V8WNM3-F1
#
_cell.length_a   1.000
_cell.length_b   1.000
_cell.length_c   1.000
_cell.angle_alpha   90.00
_cell.angle_beta   90.00
_cell.angle_gamma   90.00
#
_symmetry.space_group_name_H-M   'P 1'
#
loop_
_entity.id
_entity.type
_entity.pdbx_description
1 polymer ?
#
loop_
_entity_poly.entity_id
_entity_poly.type
_entity_poly.pdbx_seq_one_letter_code
_entity_poly.pdbx_strand_id
1 'polypeptide(L)' 'MSIALSGNDLTFQQLYDAALRGQNVSLARGAMERMNASRAVVERVVASGATAYGINTG' A
#
# COMPACT_ATOMS: atom_id res chain seq x y z
N MET A 1 -13.20 16.21 -5.85
CA MET A 1 -13.30 14.73 -5.94
C MET A 1 -11.90 14.17 -5.73
N SER A 2 -11.75 13.01 -5.07
CA SER A 2 -10.44 12.40 -4.81
C SER A 2 -10.19 11.21 -5.74
N ILE A 3 -8.94 11.01 -6.17
CA ILE A 3 -8.50 9.78 -6.83
C ILE A 3 -8.29 8.70 -5.76
N ALA A 4 -9.09 7.64 -5.80
CA ALA A 4 -8.93 6.49 -4.90
C ALA A 4 -7.93 5.49 -5.48
N LEU A 5 -6.75 5.37 -4.86
CA LEU A 5 -5.69 4.46 -5.27
C LEU A 5 -6.02 3.04 -4.83
N SER A 6 -6.25 2.15 -5.81
CA SER A 6 -6.46 0.72 -5.58
C SER A 6 -5.19 -0.11 -5.69
N GLY A 7 -4.14 0.42 -6.34
CA GLY A 7 -2.90 -0.27 -6.66
C GLY A 7 -2.90 -1.03 -7.99
N ASN A 8 -3.98 -0.98 -8.79
CA ASN A 8 -4.07 -1.78 -10.03
C ASN A 8 -4.52 -0.99 -11.28
N ASP A 9 -5.10 0.19 -11.11
CA ASP A 9 -5.92 0.84 -12.14
C ASP A 9 -5.64 2.34 -12.31
N LEU A 10 -4.49 2.82 -11.80
CA LEU A 10 -4.10 4.23 -11.97
C LEU A 10 -3.82 4.53 -13.45
N THR A 11 -4.55 5.50 -13.99
CA THR A 11 -4.32 5.99 -15.37
C THR A 11 -3.26 7.08 -15.42
N PHE A 12 -2.65 7.31 -16.59
CA PHE A 12 -1.70 8.42 -16.78
C PHE A 12 -2.32 9.80 -16.51
N GLN A 13 -3.59 10.00 -16.85
CA GLN A 13 -4.28 11.27 -16.57
C GLN A 13 -4.41 11.50 -15.07
N GLN A 14 -4.83 10.48 -14.30
CA GLN A 14 -4.92 10.57 -12.85
C GLN A 14 -3.54 10.76 -12.20
N LEU A 15 -2.50 10.10 -12.72
CA LEU A 15 -1.12 10.31 -12.28
C LEU A 15 -0.69 11.77 -12.49
N TYR A 16 -0.92 12.31 -13.69
CA TYR A 16 -0.62 13.70 -14.02
C TYR A 16 -1.36 14.67 -13.09
N ASP A 17 -2.66 14.46 -12.86
CA ASP A 17 -3.47 15.33 -12.01
C ASP A 17 -3.02 15.28 -10.54
N ALA A 18 -2.66 14.11 -10.02
CA ALA A 18 -2.13 13.96 -8.67
C ALA A 18 -0.76 14.64 -8.52
N ALA A 19 0.15 14.43 -9.47
CA ALA A 19 1.53 14.90 -9.37
C ALA A 19 1.70 16.40 -9.66
N LEU A 20 0.96 16.93 -10.64
CA LEU A 20 1.21 18.26 -11.20
C LEU A 20 0.06 19.26 -11.00
N ARG A 21 -1.15 18.78 -10.67
CA ARG A 21 -2.31 19.66 -10.42
C ARG A 21 -2.77 19.68 -8.97
N GLY A 22 -2.10 18.95 -8.07
CA GLY A 22 -2.44 18.91 -6.65
C GLY A 22 -3.79 18.24 -6.36
N GLN A 23 -4.25 17.34 -7.24
CA GLN A 23 -5.49 16.59 -7.00
C GLN A 23 -5.35 15.72 -5.74
N ASN A 24 -6.36 15.77 -4.87
CA ASN A 24 -6.37 14.97 -3.63
C ASN A 24 -6.44 13.47 -3.94
N VAL A 25 -5.60 12.68 -3.26
CA VAL A 25 -5.59 11.22 -3.34
C VAL A 25 -6.06 10.58 -2.03
N SER A 26 -6.65 9.40 -2.14
CA SER A 26 -7.06 8.57 -1.00
C SER A 26 -6.75 7.11 -1.29
N LEU A 27 -6.75 6.26 -0.25
CA LEU A 27 -6.63 4.82 -0.45
C LEU A 27 -8.01 4.20 -0.60
N ALA A 28 -8.18 3.35 -1.61
CA ALA A 28 -9.38 2.54 -1.72
C ALA A 28 -9.48 1.57 -0.54
N ARG A 29 -10.69 1.30 -0.05
CA ARG A 29 -10.92 0.37 1.07
C ARG A 29 -10.26 -0.99 0.84
N GLY A 30 -10.42 -1.56 -0.35
CA GLY A 30 -9.81 -2.85 -0.70
C GLY A 30 -8.27 -2.83 -0.73
N ALA A 31 -7.64 -1.67 -1.00
CA ALA A 31 -6.19 -1.55 -0.89
C ALA A 31 -5.75 -1.59 0.58
N MET A 32 -6.43 -0.86 1.47
CA MET A 32 -6.15 -0.89 2.91
C MET A 32 -6.34 -2.29 3.51
N GLU A 33 -7.37 -3.02 3.10
CA GLU A 33 -7.60 -4.41 3.53
C GLU A 33 -6.43 -5.33 3.15
N ARG A 34 -5.92 -5.24 1.91
CA ARG A 34 -4.77 -6.03 1.48
C ARG A 34 -3.48 -5.63 2.19
N MET A 35 -3.25 -4.33 2.42
CA MET A 35 -2.10 -3.85 3.19
C MET A 35 -2.10 -4.41 4.60
N ASN A 36 -3.25 -4.39 5.29
CA ASN A 36 -3.40 -4.95 6.63
C ASN A 36 -3.17 -6.46 6.64
N ALA A 37 -3.70 -7.19 5.64
CA ALA A 37 -3.47 -8.63 5.51
C ALA A 37 -1.98 -8.96 5.29
N SER A 38 -1.28 -8.21 4.44
CA SER A 38 0.17 -8.34 4.23
C SER A 38 0.95 -8.03 5.51
N ARG A 39 0.59 -6.97 6.24
CA ARG A 39 1.22 -6.60 7.51
C ARG A 39 1.07 -7.71 8.56
N ALA A 40 -0.09 -8.34 8.65
CA ALA A 40 -0.33 -9.45 9.57
C ALA A 40 0.59 -10.66 9.30
N VAL A 41 1.01 -10.91 8.05
CA VAL A 41 2.01 -11.94 7.73
C VAL A 41 3.36 -11.59 8.35
N VAL A 42 3.81 -10.36 8.16
CA VAL A 42 5.08 -9.87 8.72
C VAL A 42 5.08 -9.97 10.24
N GLU A 43 3.98 -9.55 10.89
CA GLU A 43 3.84 -9.64 12.34
C GLU A 43 3.94 -11.08 12.85
N ARG A 44 3.33 -12.05 12.15
CA ARG A 44 3.46 -13.47 12.51
C ARG A 44 4.88 -13.99 12.35
N VAL A 45 5.61 -13.56 11.32
CA VAL A 45 7.01 -13.96 11.10
C VAL A 45 7.92 -13.41 12.22
N VAL A 46 7.71 -12.16 12.61
CA VAL A 46 8.47 -11.55 13.71
C VAL A 46 8.14 -12.24 15.03
N ALA A 47 6.84 -12.46 15.32
CA ALA A 47 6.39 -13.10 16.56
C ALA A 47 6.84 -14.56 16.70
N SER A 48 6.99 -15.30 15.59
CA SER A 48 7.47 -16.68 15.62
C SER A 48 8.98 -16.81 15.84
N GLY A 49 9.73 -15.70 15.76
CA GLY A 49 11.19 -15.72 15.81
C GLY A 49 11.85 -16.31 14.55
N ALA A 50 11.07 -16.55 13.48
CA ALA A 50 11.62 -17.04 12.24
C ALA A 50 12.52 -15.97 11.58
N THR A 51 13.73 -16.37 11.18
CA THR A 51 14.65 -15.49 10.44
C THR A 51 14.09 -15.22 9.05
N ALA A 52 13.91 -13.94 8.71
CA ALA A 52 13.41 -13.51 7.40
C ALA A 52 14.16 -12.27 6.90
N TYR A 53 14.84 -12.43 5.77
CA TYR A 53 15.64 -11.37 5.14
C TYR A 53 14.78 -10.16 4.77
N GLY A 54 15.25 -8.96 5.12
CA GLY A 54 14.52 -7.71 4.91
C GLY A 54 13.38 -7.48 5.90
N ILE A 55 13.16 -8.39 6.86
CA ILE A 55 12.20 -8.23 7.95
C ILE A 55 12.93 -8.09 9.30
N ASN A 56 13.81 -9.02 9.67
CA ASN A 56 14.43 -9.05 11.02
C ASN A 56 15.91 -9.46 11.03
N THR A 57 16.60 -9.42 9.89
CA THR A 57 18.01 -9.83 9.76
C THR A 57 18.99 -8.64 9.81
N GLY A 58 18.56 -7.49 10.32
CA GLY A 58 19.36 -6.26 10.44
C GLY A 58 20.10 -6.17 11.75
#